data_AF-A0A2W6VAN0-F1
#
_entry.id   AF-A0A2W6VAN0-F1
#
_cell.length_a   1.000
_cell.length_b   1.000
_cell.length_c   1.000
_cell.angle_alpha   90.00
_cell.angle_beta   90.00
_cell.angle_gamma   90.00
#
_symmetry.space_group_name_H-M   'P 1'
#
loop_
_entity.id
_entity.type
_entity.pdbx_description
1 polymer ?
#
loop_
_entity_poly.entity_id
_entity_poly.type
_entity_poly.pdbx_seq_one_letter_code
_entity_poly.pdbx_strand_id
1 'polypeptide(L)'
;MANQAKLLWQVVRPGQKPVSEAIAGSVGVAGDLANMVTDSVQAWMLAALFAGGAAVAMFLCLKQISPAAVADGPELDEKIKCLPCDVGHFMTLSAAVFSILWMIGGGGSGIEAIGQRLGVIEQKVDVIGEDVGEIRDASQINIPIKRPKTAADHFHNAFLFHQFRSDSQTAWTHAQAMYEGTAPVKLDAAQLFYDVGSAAVGQAETLTRMQALYEKNRDPSLLVVMARAEPNPEKKREIVSQLKTNAPDYPFSWWDPMRPETQSTSGFSRRDTEKMAAAIDAQIDGLRKFRELYGAKPATHWAFRPNFLGNLTDLAGQMETSLQGTRATYEQILSGEVARKAREEAKRQFEEARAGR
;
A
#
# COMPACT_ATOMS: atom_id res chain seq x y z
N MET A 1 27.64 33.85 -13.04
CA MET A 1 26.84 32.79 -13.70
C MET A 1 27.36 31.37 -13.43
N ALA A 2 28.67 31.10 -13.49
CA ALA A 2 29.23 29.76 -13.20
C ALA A 2 28.88 29.20 -11.80
N ASN A 3 28.88 30.04 -10.76
CA ASN A 3 28.55 29.60 -9.39
C ASN A 3 27.06 29.26 -9.18
N GLN A 4 26.15 29.89 -9.93
CA GLN A 4 24.71 29.57 -9.87
C GLN A 4 24.38 28.28 -10.61
N ALA A 5 25.04 28.01 -11.74
CA ALA A 5 24.89 26.74 -12.46
C ALA A 5 25.42 25.56 -11.63
N LYS A 6 26.54 25.75 -10.91
CA LYS A 6 27.10 24.75 -9.98
C LYS A 6 26.17 24.50 -8.78
N LEU A 7 25.57 25.56 -8.23
CA LEU A 7 24.56 25.47 -7.18
C LEU A 7 23.33 24.67 -7.64
N LEU A 8 22.78 25.02 -8.82
CA LEU A 8 21.66 24.31 -9.44
C LEU A 8 22.00 22.84 -9.64
N TRP A 9 23.20 22.51 -10.11
CA TRP A 9 23.59 21.13 -10.34
C TRP A 9 23.76 20.32 -9.05
N GLN A 10 24.28 20.91 -7.98
CA GLN A 10 24.40 20.26 -6.67
C GLN A 10 23.06 20.10 -5.96
N VAL A 11 22.17 21.09 -6.10
CA VAL A 11 20.80 20.98 -5.61
C VAL A 11 20.02 19.98 -6.44
N VAL A 12 20.12 19.91 -7.76
CA VAL A 12 19.31 18.97 -8.57
C VAL A 12 19.84 17.53 -8.55
N ARG A 13 21.07 17.30 -8.06
CA ARG A 13 21.65 15.95 -8.02
C ARG A 13 20.80 15.06 -7.11
N PRO A 14 20.27 13.92 -7.61
CA PRO A 14 19.53 12.99 -6.77
C PRO A 14 20.47 12.51 -5.67
N GLY A 15 20.12 12.76 -4.41
CA GLY A 15 20.77 12.12 -3.27
C GLY A 15 20.69 10.60 -3.43
N GLN A 16 21.52 9.86 -2.68
CA GLN A 16 21.64 8.39 -2.73
C GLN A 16 20.37 7.59 -2.36
N LYS A 17 19.17 8.17 -2.50
CA LYS A 17 17.92 7.42 -2.37
C LYS A 17 17.68 6.62 -3.65
N PRO A 18 17.35 5.33 -3.52
CA PRO A 18 17.19 4.46 -4.69
C PRO A 18 16.03 4.96 -5.54
N VAL A 19 16.24 5.01 -6.87
CA VAL A 19 15.27 5.46 -7.88
C VAL A 19 13.91 4.73 -7.73
N SER A 20 13.91 3.52 -7.17
CA SER A 20 12.71 2.72 -6.86
C SER A 20 11.77 3.38 -5.83
N GLU A 21 12.29 4.07 -4.80
CA GLU A 21 11.44 4.78 -3.82
C GLU A 21 10.75 5.98 -4.44
N ALA A 22 11.46 6.72 -5.30
CA ALA A 22 10.88 7.86 -6.02
C ALA A 22 9.81 7.42 -7.03
N ILE A 23 10.02 6.29 -7.71
CA ILE A 23 9.03 5.70 -8.62
C ILE A 23 7.81 5.21 -7.82
N ALA A 24 8.00 4.47 -6.73
CA ALA A 24 6.90 3.97 -5.89
C ALA A 24 6.07 5.11 -5.29
N GLY A 25 6.72 6.17 -4.80
CA GLY A 25 6.03 7.37 -4.30
C GLY A 25 5.29 8.14 -5.40
N SER A 26 5.87 8.25 -6.60
CA SER A 26 5.21 8.94 -7.73
C SER A 26 3.98 8.17 -8.24
N VAL A 27 4.06 6.83 -8.25
CA VAL A 27 2.95 5.94 -8.63
C VAL A 27 1.86 5.95 -7.54
N GLY A 28 2.24 5.99 -6.26
CA GLY A 28 1.29 6.13 -5.14
C GLY A 28 0.50 7.44 -5.21
N VAL A 29 1.17 8.57 -5.45
CA VAL A 29 0.49 9.86 -5.62
C VAL A 29 -0.36 9.89 -6.90
N ALA A 30 0.05 9.22 -7.98
CA ALA A 30 -0.78 9.07 -9.17
C ALA A 30 -2.05 8.25 -8.90
N GLY A 31 -1.95 7.20 -8.09
CA GLY A 31 -3.08 6.39 -7.65
C GLY A 31 -4.05 7.18 -6.78
N ASP A 32 -3.54 8.01 -5.86
CA ASP A 32 -4.36 8.88 -5.02
C ASP A 32 -5.02 10.01 -5.82
N LEU A 33 -4.33 10.59 -6.81
CA LEU A 33 -4.91 11.59 -7.72
C LEU A 33 -5.91 11.00 -8.70
N ALA A 34 -5.68 9.79 -9.20
CA ALA A 34 -6.63 9.06 -10.05
C ALA A 34 -7.91 8.69 -9.29
N ASN A 35 -7.79 8.43 -7.97
CA ASN A 35 -8.95 8.24 -7.09
C ASN A 35 -9.68 9.56 -6.74
N MET A 36 -9.00 10.71 -6.74
CA MET A 36 -9.62 12.02 -6.48
C MET A 36 -10.25 12.69 -7.71
N VAL A 37 -9.83 12.35 -8.93
CA VAL A 37 -10.27 13.02 -10.17
C VAL A 37 -10.60 11.97 -11.24
N THR A 38 -11.88 11.79 -11.52
CA THR A 38 -12.43 10.88 -12.55
C THR A 38 -11.92 11.18 -13.97
N ASP A 39 -11.61 10.13 -14.74
CA ASP A 39 -11.46 9.98 -16.23
C ASP A 39 -10.80 11.08 -17.09
N SER A 40 -10.30 12.17 -16.52
CA SER A 40 -9.93 13.38 -17.28
C SER A 40 -8.50 13.86 -17.03
N VAL A 41 -7.72 13.13 -16.23
CA VAL A 41 -6.31 13.45 -15.95
C VAL A 41 -5.40 12.74 -16.97
N GLN A 42 -4.92 13.50 -17.95
CA GLN A 42 -3.95 13.00 -18.93
C GLN A 42 -2.52 13.10 -18.38
N ALA A 43 -1.62 12.21 -18.82
CA ALA A 43 -0.22 12.15 -18.34
C ALA A 43 0.54 13.48 -18.46
N TRP A 44 0.23 14.31 -19.46
CA TRP A 44 0.83 15.63 -19.62
C TRP A 44 0.35 16.65 -18.56
N MET A 45 -0.88 16.52 -18.07
CA MET A 45 -1.42 17.37 -16.99
C MET A 45 -0.70 17.07 -15.67
N LEU A 46 -0.41 15.80 -15.40
CA LEU A 46 0.41 15.39 -14.26
C LEU A 46 1.86 15.86 -14.44
N ALA A 47 2.46 15.65 -15.61
CA ALA A 47 3.80 16.15 -15.90
C ALA A 47 3.91 17.67 -15.66
N ALA A 48 2.92 18.45 -16.12
CA ALA A 48 2.85 19.89 -15.92
C ALA A 48 2.65 20.27 -14.44
N LEU A 49 1.79 19.56 -13.71
CA LEU A 49 1.53 19.79 -12.29
C LEU A 49 2.78 19.52 -11.44
N PHE A 50 3.45 18.39 -11.67
CA PHE A 50 4.69 18.04 -10.99
C PHE A 50 5.84 18.97 -11.38
N ALA A 51 5.94 19.39 -12.65
CA ALA A 51 6.95 20.36 -13.08
C ALA A 51 6.72 21.75 -12.45
N GLY A 52 5.47 22.20 -12.35
CA GLY A 52 5.09 23.44 -11.66
C GLY A 52 5.39 23.38 -10.16
N GLY A 53 5.04 22.27 -9.51
CA GLY A 53 5.36 22.02 -8.10
C GLY A 53 6.86 21.98 -7.83
N ALA A 54 7.63 21.34 -8.72
CA ALA A 54 9.09 21.31 -8.66
C ALA A 54 9.70 22.71 -8.78
N ALA A 55 9.21 23.54 -9.70
CA ALA A 55 9.70 24.91 -9.87
C ALA A 55 9.46 25.78 -8.62
N VAL A 56 8.28 25.67 -7.99
CA VAL A 56 7.94 26.40 -6.75
C VAL A 56 8.78 25.89 -5.57
N ALA A 57 8.90 24.57 -5.41
CA ALA A 57 9.68 23.97 -4.34
C ALA A 57 11.18 24.29 -4.47
N MET A 58 11.73 24.22 -5.68
CA MET A 58 13.11 24.63 -5.94
C MET A 58 13.32 26.13 -5.75
N PHE A 59 12.36 26.99 -6.09
CA PHE A 59 12.44 28.42 -5.83
C PHE A 59 12.49 28.73 -4.32
N LEU A 60 11.69 28.02 -3.52
CA LEU A 60 11.72 28.13 -2.06
C LEU A 60 13.00 27.57 -1.44
N CYS A 61 13.50 26.44 -1.95
CA CYS A 61 14.79 25.85 -1.60
C CYS A 61 15.94 26.86 -1.86
N LEU A 62 15.97 27.49 -3.04
CA LEU A 62 16.96 28.51 -3.41
C LEU A 62 16.86 29.81 -2.60
N LYS A 63 15.68 30.16 -2.09
CA LYS A 63 15.52 31.28 -1.14
C LYS A 63 16.07 30.98 0.26
N GLN A 64 16.05 29.72 0.67
CA GLN A 64 16.57 29.28 1.97
C GLN A 64 18.08 29.03 1.96
N ILE A 65 18.65 28.69 0.81
CA ILE A 65 20.10 28.48 0.66
C ILE A 65 20.78 29.79 0.25
N SER A 66 21.51 30.41 1.17
CA SER A 66 22.34 31.59 0.88
C SER A 66 23.52 31.22 -0.04
N PRO A 67 23.80 31.97 -1.12
CA PRO A 67 24.96 31.73 -1.99
C PRO A 67 26.31 31.88 -1.27
N ALA A 68 26.35 32.46 -0.06
CA ALA A 68 27.55 32.53 0.78
C ALA A 68 27.86 31.20 1.51
N ALA A 69 26.89 30.28 1.65
CA ALA A 69 27.06 29.00 2.33
C ALA A 69 27.70 27.90 1.45
N VAL A 70 28.01 28.23 0.18
CA VAL A 70 28.34 27.27 -0.88
C VAL A 70 29.84 27.29 -1.19
N ALA A 71 30.61 28.13 -0.50
CA ALA A 71 32.04 28.27 -0.71
C ALA A 71 32.89 27.22 0.03
N ASP A 72 32.39 26.57 1.10
CA ASP A 72 33.23 25.70 1.94
C ASP A 72 32.60 24.35 2.30
N GLY A 73 33.17 23.28 1.74
CA GLY A 73 33.30 21.98 2.41
C GLY A 73 32.05 21.10 2.64
N PRO A 74 32.24 19.93 3.28
CA PRO A 74 31.25 18.84 3.41
C PRO A 74 30.00 19.16 4.26
N GLU A 75 29.85 20.40 4.74
CA GLU A 75 28.63 20.86 5.45
C GLU A 75 27.43 21.09 4.50
N LEU A 76 27.62 20.98 3.18
CA LEU A 76 26.56 21.23 2.19
C LEU A 76 25.47 20.15 2.22
N ASP A 77 25.84 18.88 2.39
CA ASP A 77 24.89 17.75 2.40
C ASP A 77 23.95 17.78 3.61
N GLU A 78 24.33 18.45 4.71
CA GLU A 78 23.49 18.62 5.88
C GLU A 78 22.54 19.83 5.74
N LYS A 79 22.98 20.88 5.03
CA LYS A 79 22.18 22.08 4.73
C LYS A 79 21.17 21.87 3.58
N ILE A 80 21.38 20.88 2.71
CA ILE A 80 20.48 20.51 1.60
C ILE A 80 19.29 19.63 2.06
N LYS A 81 19.34 19.06 3.28
CA LYS A 81 18.24 18.29 3.89
C LYS A 81 17.11 19.18 4.44
N CYS A 82 16.64 20.16 3.66
CA CYS A 82 15.43 20.89 4.02
C CYS A 82 14.23 20.33 3.25
N LEU A 83 13.07 20.32 3.92
CA LEU A 83 11.82 19.79 3.37
C LEU A 83 11.49 20.36 1.96
N PRO A 84 11.70 21.66 1.67
CA PRO A 84 11.48 22.19 0.32
C PRO A 84 12.41 21.62 -0.75
N CYS A 85 13.66 21.30 -0.43
CA CYS A 85 14.60 20.71 -1.40
C CYS A 85 14.26 19.22 -1.65
N ASP A 86 13.94 18.45 -0.61
CA ASP A 86 13.51 17.05 -0.74
C ASP A 86 12.20 16.93 -1.55
N VAL A 87 11.22 17.80 -1.28
CA VAL A 87 9.98 17.88 -2.05
C VAL A 87 10.25 18.31 -3.49
N GLY A 88 11.17 19.26 -3.71
CA GLY A 88 11.60 19.67 -5.03
C GLY A 88 12.20 18.52 -5.83
N HIS A 89 13.08 17.71 -5.25
CA HIS A 89 13.70 16.55 -5.91
C HIS A 89 12.66 15.53 -6.32
N PHE A 90 11.78 15.17 -5.39
CA PHE A 90 10.70 14.24 -5.64
C PHE A 90 9.83 14.73 -6.81
N MET A 91 9.35 15.97 -6.75
CA MET A 91 8.50 16.55 -7.79
C MET A 91 9.20 16.61 -9.17
N THR A 92 10.52 16.84 -9.20
CA THR A 92 11.29 16.89 -10.46
C THR A 92 11.46 15.51 -11.07
N LEU A 93 11.72 14.50 -10.23
CA LEU A 93 11.78 13.10 -10.66
C LEU A 93 10.41 12.62 -11.14
N SER A 94 9.33 12.93 -10.42
CA SER A 94 7.97 12.63 -10.85
C SER A 94 7.66 13.31 -12.19
N ALA A 95 8.00 14.59 -12.36
CA ALA A 95 7.82 15.31 -13.62
C ALA A 95 8.59 14.67 -14.78
N ALA A 96 9.82 14.21 -14.56
CA ALA A 96 10.61 13.50 -15.56
C ALA A 96 9.96 12.17 -15.94
N VAL A 97 9.50 11.38 -14.96
CA VAL A 97 8.80 10.10 -15.20
C VAL A 97 7.52 10.33 -16.01
N PHE A 98 6.68 11.30 -15.64
CA PHE A 98 5.46 11.61 -16.38
C PHE A 98 5.72 12.23 -17.75
N SER A 99 6.79 13.00 -17.92
CA SER A 99 7.19 13.55 -19.22
C SER A 99 7.72 12.46 -20.15
N ILE A 100 8.45 11.47 -19.62
CA ILE A 100 8.88 10.28 -20.36
C ILE A 100 7.65 9.45 -20.74
N LEU A 101 6.73 9.22 -19.81
CA LEU A 101 5.46 8.52 -20.09
C LEU A 101 4.63 9.24 -21.16
N TRP A 102 4.62 10.58 -21.15
CA TRP A 102 3.95 11.39 -22.16
C TRP A 102 4.66 11.35 -23.53
N MET A 103 6.00 11.48 -23.56
CA MET A 103 6.78 11.40 -24.80
C MET A 103 6.75 10.00 -25.44
N ILE A 104 6.66 8.95 -24.63
CA ILE A 104 6.49 7.57 -25.08
C ILE A 104 5.05 7.33 -25.60
N GLY A 105 4.06 8.07 -25.10
CA GLY A 105 2.64 7.94 -25.40
C GLY A 105 2.05 8.97 -26.37
N GLY A 106 2.83 9.53 -27.29
CA GLY A 106 2.37 10.57 -28.22
C GLY A 106 1.25 10.12 -29.18
N GLY A 107 -0.01 10.24 -28.73
CA GLY A 107 -1.20 10.40 -29.60
C GLY A 107 -2.19 9.24 -29.73
N GLY A 108 -1.96 8.08 -29.10
CA GLY A 108 -2.89 6.94 -29.10
C GLY A 108 -2.89 6.22 -27.76
N SER A 109 -4.02 5.64 -27.36
CA SER A 109 -4.19 4.93 -26.08
C SER A 109 -3.06 3.93 -25.85
N GLY A 110 -2.24 4.20 -24.83
CA GLY A 110 -0.92 3.60 -24.59
C GLY A 110 -0.87 2.08 -24.31
N ILE A 111 -1.94 1.34 -24.57
CA ILE A 111 -2.01 -0.11 -24.36
C ILE A 111 -1.71 -0.88 -25.65
N GLU A 112 -2.04 -0.35 -26.84
CA GLU A 112 -1.81 -1.05 -28.12
C GLU A 112 -0.35 -0.98 -28.60
N ALA A 113 0.37 0.12 -28.32
CA ALA A 113 1.75 0.30 -28.75
C ALA A 113 2.76 -0.57 -27.99
N ILE A 114 2.43 -0.94 -26.74
CA ILE A 114 3.26 -1.81 -25.89
C ILE A 114 3.16 -3.27 -26.39
N GLY A 115 1.98 -3.71 -26.84
CA GLY A 115 1.76 -5.06 -27.36
C GLY A 115 2.52 -5.35 -28.66
N GLN A 116 2.61 -4.38 -29.59
CA GLN A 116 3.32 -4.58 -30.85
C GLN A 116 4.84 -4.62 -30.72
N ARG A 117 5.42 -3.96 -29.70
CA ARG A 117 6.89 -3.82 -29.57
C ARG A 117 7.53 -4.88 -28.69
N LEU A 118 6.77 -5.53 -27.80
CA LEU A 118 7.25 -6.71 -27.06
C LEU A 118 7.45 -7.93 -27.98
N GLY A 119 6.68 -8.05 -29.08
CA GLY A 119 6.87 -9.10 -30.08
C GLY A 119 8.14 -8.96 -30.95
N VAL A 120 8.79 -7.79 -30.97
CA VAL A 120 10.05 -7.56 -31.70
C VAL A 120 11.27 -7.93 -30.84
N ILE A 121 11.11 -7.98 -29.51
CA ILE A 121 12.17 -8.38 -28.57
C ILE A 121 12.28 -9.90 -28.47
N GLU A 122 11.18 -10.64 -28.68
CA GLU A 122 11.16 -12.12 -28.71
C GLU A 122 12.17 -12.72 -29.69
N GLN A 123 12.43 -12.10 -30.85
CA GLN A 123 13.37 -12.63 -31.85
C GLN A 123 14.86 -12.57 -31.46
N LYS A 124 15.23 -11.87 -30.38
CA LYS A 124 16.65 -11.70 -30.00
C LYS A 124 17.08 -12.43 -28.73
N VAL A 125 16.18 -13.12 -28.01
CA VAL A 125 16.44 -13.66 -26.66
C VAL A 125 16.53 -15.20 -26.61
N ASP A 126 16.50 -15.90 -27.74
CA ASP A 126 16.66 -17.37 -27.84
C ASP A 126 18.05 -17.92 -27.42
N VAL A 127 18.96 -17.09 -26.88
CA VAL A 127 20.37 -17.47 -26.62
C VAL A 127 20.72 -17.62 -25.13
N ILE A 128 19.80 -17.41 -24.17
CA ILE A 128 20.14 -17.52 -22.73
C ILE A 128 19.09 -18.38 -22.01
N GLY A 129 19.39 -19.68 -21.86
CA GLY A 129 18.41 -20.73 -21.61
C GLY A 129 18.27 -21.29 -20.19
N GLU A 130 18.87 -20.74 -19.12
CA GLU A 130 18.87 -21.45 -17.82
C GLU A 130 18.37 -20.69 -16.57
N ASP A 131 18.05 -19.39 -16.63
CA ASP A 131 17.61 -18.61 -15.44
C ASP A 131 16.18 -18.01 -15.53
N VAL A 132 15.31 -18.56 -16.38
CA VAL A 132 14.04 -17.91 -16.79
C VAL A 132 12.79 -18.54 -16.13
N GLY A 133 12.88 -18.94 -14.86
CA GLY A 133 11.68 -19.31 -14.09
C GLY A 133 10.80 -18.08 -13.80
N GLU A 134 11.42 -16.97 -13.39
CA GLU A 134 10.72 -15.77 -12.93
C GLU A 134 10.26 -14.83 -14.07
N ILE A 135 10.95 -14.85 -15.22
CA ILE A 135 10.58 -13.99 -16.37
C ILE A 135 9.46 -14.65 -17.21
N ARG A 136 9.36 -15.98 -17.21
CA ARG A 136 8.28 -16.70 -17.91
C ARG A 136 6.91 -16.45 -17.30
N ASP A 137 6.83 -16.23 -15.98
CA ASP A 137 5.58 -15.90 -15.30
C ASP A 137 5.15 -14.44 -15.53
N ALA A 138 6.09 -13.53 -15.77
CA ALA A 138 5.80 -12.13 -16.11
C ALA A 138 5.28 -11.95 -17.55
N SER A 139 5.72 -12.78 -18.51
CA SER A 139 5.33 -12.69 -19.92
C SER A 139 3.97 -13.34 -20.25
N GLN A 140 3.51 -14.29 -19.44
CA GLN A 140 2.21 -14.95 -19.65
C GLN A 140 1.00 -14.18 -19.10
N ILE A 141 1.22 -13.09 -18.34
CA ILE A 141 0.15 -12.34 -17.65
C ILE A 141 -0.97 -11.87 -18.60
N ASN A 142 -0.70 -11.71 -19.89
CA ASN A 142 -1.62 -11.12 -20.87
C ASN A 142 -2.37 -12.13 -21.76
N ILE A 143 -2.10 -13.44 -21.64
CA ILE A 143 -2.67 -14.47 -22.51
C ILE A 143 -3.67 -15.33 -21.74
N PRO A 144 -4.96 -15.33 -22.11
CA PRO A 144 -5.93 -16.17 -21.45
C PRO A 144 -5.63 -17.65 -21.71
N ILE A 145 -5.71 -18.45 -20.66
CA ILE A 145 -5.61 -19.90 -20.73
C ILE A 145 -6.88 -20.42 -21.41
N LYS A 146 -6.74 -20.98 -22.61
CA LYS A 146 -7.88 -21.40 -23.45
C LYS A 146 -8.73 -22.54 -22.84
N ARG A 147 -8.15 -23.37 -21.97
CA ARG A 147 -8.80 -24.51 -21.32
C ARG A 147 -8.40 -24.57 -19.84
N PRO A 148 -8.91 -23.66 -19.00
CA PRO A 148 -8.59 -23.65 -17.58
C PRO A 148 -9.14 -24.92 -16.92
N LYS A 149 -8.34 -25.53 -16.03
CA LYS A 149 -8.71 -26.76 -15.31
C LYS A 149 -8.57 -26.62 -13.81
N THR A 150 -7.63 -25.78 -13.36
CA THR A 150 -7.34 -25.58 -11.95
C THR A 150 -7.88 -24.25 -11.47
N ALA A 151 -8.09 -24.12 -10.14
CA ALA A 151 -8.45 -22.84 -9.53
C ALA A 151 -7.42 -21.72 -9.88
N ALA A 152 -6.14 -22.07 -10.01
CA ALA A 152 -5.09 -21.13 -10.43
C ALA A 152 -5.27 -20.66 -11.89
N ASP A 153 -5.66 -21.57 -12.80
CA ASP A 153 -5.93 -21.20 -14.21
C ASP A 153 -7.14 -20.25 -14.30
N HIS A 154 -8.19 -20.56 -13.55
CA HIS A 154 -9.39 -19.73 -13.47
C HIS A 154 -9.08 -18.38 -12.83
N PHE A 155 -8.28 -18.34 -11.76
CA PHE A 155 -7.78 -17.12 -11.15
C PHE A 155 -7.02 -16.26 -12.16
N HIS A 156 -6.09 -16.86 -12.91
CA HIS A 156 -5.31 -16.17 -13.94
C HIS A 156 -6.23 -15.49 -14.97
N ASN A 157 -7.19 -16.22 -15.53
CA ASN A 157 -8.12 -15.67 -16.51
C ASN A 157 -9.01 -14.58 -15.89
N ALA A 158 -9.57 -14.82 -14.70
CA ALA A 158 -10.39 -13.83 -14.01
C ALA A 158 -9.63 -12.53 -13.77
N PHE A 159 -8.38 -12.63 -13.29
CA PHE A 159 -7.51 -11.48 -13.06
C PHE A 159 -7.20 -10.74 -14.37
N LEU A 160 -6.88 -11.48 -15.44
CA LEU A 160 -6.61 -10.91 -16.76
C LEU A 160 -7.80 -10.09 -17.27
N PHE A 161 -8.98 -10.71 -17.30
CA PHE A 161 -10.18 -10.09 -17.87
C PHE A 161 -10.62 -8.88 -17.04
N HIS A 162 -10.49 -8.95 -15.72
CA HIS A 162 -10.83 -7.84 -14.84
C HIS A 162 -9.83 -6.68 -14.97
N GLN A 163 -8.53 -6.96 -14.76
CA GLN A 163 -7.53 -5.92 -14.57
C GLN A 163 -7.04 -5.27 -15.88
N PHE A 164 -6.97 -6.05 -16.96
CA PHE A 164 -6.37 -5.58 -18.22
C PHE A 164 -7.37 -5.39 -19.36
N ARG A 165 -8.54 -6.02 -19.29
CA ARG A 165 -9.54 -5.96 -20.36
C ARG A 165 -10.84 -5.28 -19.96
N SER A 166 -11.00 -4.94 -18.68
CA SER A 166 -12.22 -4.36 -18.12
C SER A 166 -13.48 -5.17 -18.47
N ASP A 167 -13.33 -6.49 -18.67
CA ASP A 167 -14.42 -7.40 -19.00
C ASP A 167 -14.85 -8.15 -17.74
N SER A 168 -15.66 -7.46 -16.94
CA SER A 168 -16.17 -7.97 -15.66
C SER A 168 -17.05 -9.21 -15.82
N GLN A 169 -17.75 -9.37 -16.94
CA GLN A 169 -18.65 -10.51 -17.14
C GLN A 169 -17.90 -11.80 -17.41
N THR A 170 -16.87 -11.75 -18.28
CA THR A 170 -16.00 -12.90 -18.52
C THR A 170 -15.15 -13.20 -17.28
N ALA A 171 -14.65 -12.16 -16.60
CA ALA A 171 -13.93 -12.32 -15.34
C ALA A 171 -14.79 -13.01 -14.26
N TRP A 172 -16.06 -12.62 -14.15
CA TRP A 172 -17.01 -13.22 -13.23
C TRP A 172 -17.25 -14.70 -13.49
N THR A 173 -17.39 -15.10 -14.75
CA THR A 173 -17.54 -16.52 -15.12
C THR A 173 -16.33 -17.34 -14.67
N HIS A 174 -15.12 -16.82 -14.87
CA HIS A 174 -13.91 -17.49 -14.39
C HIS A 174 -13.80 -17.50 -12.87
N ALA A 175 -14.21 -16.43 -12.17
CA ALA A 175 -14.22 -16.38 -10.72
C ALA A 175 -15.21 -17.37 -10.10
N GLN A 176 -16.38 -17.59 -10.71
CA GLN A 176 -17.32 -18.63 -10.29
C GLN A 176 -16.71 -20.02 -10.46
N ALA A 177 -16.16 -20.30 -11.65
CA ALA A 177 -15.53 -21.57 -11.97
C ALA A 177 -14.29 -21.88 -11.09
N MET A 178 -13.59 -20.87 -10.59
CA MET A 178 -12.49 -21.03 -9.63
C MET A 178 -12.90 -21.77 -8.34
N TYR A 179 -14.16 -21.61 -7.92
CA TYR A 179 -14.72 -22.27 -6.73
C TYR A 179 -15.55 -23.52 -7.07
N GLU A 180 -15.60 -23.94 -8.34
CA GLU A 180 -16.24 -25.17 -8.78
C GLU A 180 -15.34 -26.37 -8.46
N GLY A 181 -15.52 -26.96 -7.27
CA GLY A 181 -14.97 -28.28 -6.91
C GLY A 181 -13.98 -28.30 -5.76
N THR A 182 -13.32 -27.18 -5.42
CA THR A 182 -12.44 -27.09 -4.24
C THR A 182 -12.34 -25.66 -3.72
N ALA A 183 -12.13 -25.47 -2.42
CA ALA A 183 -11.77 -24.19 -1.82
C ALA A 183 -10.31 -23.84 -2.14
N PRO A 184 -10.01 -22.71 -2.81
CA PRO A 184 -8.63 -22.28 -3.06
C PRO A 184 -7.86 -21.96 -1.77
N VAL A 185 -8.55 -21.45 -0.74
CA VAL A 185 -7.95 -20.95 0.52
C VAL A 185 -6.86 -19.91 0.25
N LYS A 186 -7.12 -19.04 -0.74
CA LYS A 186 -6.25 -17.92 -1.13
C LYS A 186 -6.96 -16.59 -0.92
N LEU A 187 -6.27 -15.63 -0.31
CA LEU A 187 -6.85 -14.32 -0.01
C LEU A 187 -7.13 -13.50 -1.27
N ASP A 188 -6.20 -13.52 -2.22
CA ASP A 188 -6.35 -12.82 -3.50
C ASP A 188 -7.48 -13.41 -4.35
N ALA A 189 -7.71 -14.72 -4.30
CA ALA A 189 -8.84 -15.37 -4.95
C ALA A 189 -10.19 -14.88 -4.39
N ALA A 190 -10.34 -14.79 -3.07
CA ALA A 190 -11.55 -14.25 -2.45
C ALA A 190 -11.76 -12.77 -2.76
N GLN A 191 -10.68 -11.99 -2.75
CA GLN A 191 -10.74 -10.55 -3.07
C GLN A 191 -11.16 -10.35 -4.53
N LEU A 192 -10.52 -11.06 -5.46
CA LEU A 192 -10.87 -11.02 -6.88
C LEU A 192 -12.32 -11.44 -7.11
N PHE A 193 -12.80 -12.49 -6.45
CA PHE A 193 -14.20 -12.92 -6.53
C PHE A 193 -15.17 -11.81 -6.11
N TYR A 194 -14.86 -11.12 -5.01
CA TYR A 194 -15.64 -9.98 -4.54
C TYR A 194 -15.61 -8.81 -5.53
N ASP A 195 -14.45 -8.44 -6.03
CA ASP A 195 -14.28 -7.28 -6.91
C ASP A 195 -14.97 -7.50 -8.27
N VAL A 196 -14.75 -8.67 -8.89
CA VAL A 196 -15.36 -9.02 -10.18
C VAL A 196 -16.86 -9.25 -10.06
N GLY A 197 -17.32 -9.88 -8.97
CA GLY A 197 -18.75 -10.07 -8.70
C GLY A 197 -19.45 -8.74 -8.47
N SER A 198 -18.84 -7.87 -7.66
CA SER A 198 -19.41 -6.54 -7.38
C SER A 198 -19.55 -5.71 -8.66
N ALA A 199 -18.61 -5.84 -9.60
CA ALA A 199 -18.68 -5.18 -10.89
C ALA A 199 -19.69 -5.83 -11.87
N ALA A 200 -19.87 -7.16 -11.83
CA ALA A 200 -20.72 -7.88 -12.78
C ALA A 200 -22.20 -7.97 -12.36
N VAL A 201 -22.47 -8.26 -11.08
CA VAL A 201 -23.82 -8.50 -10.55
C VAL A 201 -24.20 -7.58 -9.38
N GLY A 202 -23.26 -6.75 -8.91
CA GLY A 202 -23.47 -5.86 -7.78
C GLY A 202 -23.02 -6.46 -6.44
N GLN A 203 -22.69 -5.56 -5.51
CA GLN A 203 -22.08 -5.90 -4.22
C GLN A 203 -22.98 -6.80 -3.34
N ALA A 204 -24.27 -6.46 -3.22
CA ALA A 204 -25.19 -7.19 -2.34
C ALA A 204 -25.36 -8.66 -2.78
N GLU A 205 -25.57 -8.90 -4.08
CA GLU A 205 -25.68 -10.25 -4.61
C GLU A 205 -24.36 -11.02 -4.47
N THR A 206 -23.23 -10.34 -4.70
CA THR A 206 -21.89 -10.94 -4.53
C THR A 206 -21.65 -11.41 -3.10
N LEU A 207 -22.00 -10.59 -2.10
CA LEU A 207 -21.89 -10.96 -0.70
C LEU A 207 -22.79 -12.16 -0.34
N THR A 208 -24.02 -12.22 -0.87
CA THR A 208 -24.88 -13.40 -0.70
C THR A 208 -24.25 -14.66 -1.29
N ARG A 209 -23.65 -14.56 -2.48
CA ARG A 209 -22.97 -15.69 -3.14
C ARG A 209 -21.70 -16.11 -2.39
N MET A 210 -20.93 -15.16 -1.87
CA MET A 210 -19.75 -15.44 -1.04
C MET A 210 -20.14 -16.17 0.26
N GLN A 211 -21.22 -15.75 0.92
CA GLN A 211 -21.73 -16.42 2.11
C GLN A 211 -22.12 -17.88 1.81
N ALA A 212 -22.86 -18.12 0.72
CA ALA A 212 -23.22 -19.48 0.30
C ALA A 212 -22.00 -20.34 -0.05
N LEU A 213 -20.99 -19.76 -0.70
CA LEU A 213 -19.72 -20.44 -0.97
C LEU A 213 -18.96 -20.77 0.31
N TYR A 214 -18.92 -19.86 1.28
CA TYR A 214 -18.31 -20.12 2.58
C TYR A 214 -19.04 -21.24 3.34
N GLU A 215 -20.36 -21.27 3.33
CA GLU A 215 -21.14 -22.34 3.97
C GLU A 215 -20.86 -23.71 3.36
N LYS A 216 -20.68 -23.76 2.03
CA LYS A 216 -20.38 -24.98 1.28
C LYS A 216 -18.93 -25.45 1.46
N ASN A 217 -17.98 -24.53 1.29
CA ASN A 217 -16.56 -24.87 1.11
C ASN A 217 -15.70 -24.60 2.35
N ARG A 218 -16.23 -23.83 3.33
CA ARG A 218 -15.53 -23.38 4.54
C ARG A 218 -14.20 -22.67 4.28
N ASP A 219 -14.10 -21.96 3.15
CA ASP A 219 -12.91 -21.16 2.84
C ASP A 219 -12.83 -19.90 3.73
N PRO A 220 -11.86 -19.79 4.65
CA PRO A 220 -11.76 -18.63 5.54
C PRO A 220 -11.42 -17.33 4.81
N SER A 221 -10.83 -17.39 3.61
CA SER A 221 -10.51 -16.17 2.85
C SER A 221 -11.77 -15.40 2.42
N LEU A 222 -12.88 -16.11 2.17
CA LEU A 222 -14.18 -15.51 1.89
C LEU A 222 -14.69 -14.69 3.07
N LEU A 223 -14.58 -15.21 4.30
CA LEU A 223 -14.99 -14.48 5.50
C LEU A 223 -14.13 -13.23 5.75
N VAL A 224 -12.82 -13.30 5.47
CA VAL A 224 -11.95 -12.11 5.56
C VAL A 224 -12.47 -11.00 4.66
N VAL A 225 -12.75 -11.31 3.40
CA VAL A 225 -13.19 -10.32 2.42
C VAL A 225 -14.60 -9.82 2.73
N MET A 226 -15.51 -10.68 3.20
CA MET A 226 -16.82 -10.25 3.72
C MET A 226 -16.68 -9.29 4.92
N ALA A 227 -15.73 -9.53 5.82
CA ALA A 227 -15.45 -8.61 6.94
C ALA A 227 -14.89 -7.25 6.47
N ARG A 228 -14.12 -7.21 5.38
CA ARG A 228 -13.66 -5.94 4.77
C ARG A 228 -14.84 -5.13 4.21
N ALA A 229 -15.77 -5.81 3.55
CA ALA A 229 -16.93 -5.21 2.90
C ALA A 229 -18.06 -4.81 3.86
N GLU A 230 -18.11 -5.35 5.07
CA GLU A 230 -19.18 -5.08 6.05
C GLU A 230 -19.06 -3.66 6.63
N PRO A 231 -20.05 -2.77 6.37
CA PRO A 231 -20.05 -1.42 6.92
C PRO A 231 -20.39 -1.37 8.41
N ASN A 232 -21.16 -2.32 8.95
CA ASN A 232 -21.56 -2.33 10.35
C ASN A 232 -20.43 -2.86 11.26
N PRO A 233 -19.90 -2.04 12.20
CA PRO A 233 -18.83 -2.47 13.11
C PRO A 233 -19.17 -3.65 14.01
N GLU A 234 -20.43 -3.86 14.38
CA GLU A 234 -20.87 -4.98 15.23
C GLU A 234 -20.83 -6.29 14.45
N LYS A 235 -21.48 -6.32 13.28
CA LYS A 235 -21.43 -7.49 12.38
C LYS A 235 -20.01 -7.81 11.95
N LYS A 236 -19.19 -6.80 11.66
CA LYS A 236 -17.77 -6.99 11.35
C LYS A 236 -17.04 -7.71 12.49
N ARG A 237 -17.28 -7.32 13.75
CA ARG A 237 -16.70 -8.00 14.93
C ARG A 237 -17.19 -9.44 15.06
N GLU A 238 -18.46 -9.70 14.78
CA GLU A 238 -19.01 -11.07 14.76
C GLU A 238 -18.33 -11.95 13.70
N ILE A 239 -18.19 -11.45 12.47
CA ILE A 239 -17.51 -12.16 11.38
C ILE A 239 -16.05 -12.44 11.76
N VAL A 240 -15.33 -11.46 12.31
CA VAL A 240 -13.93 -11.64 12.75
C VAL A 240 -13.83 -12.64 13.90
N SER A 241 -14.76 -12.64 14.85
CA SER A 241 -14.81 -13.63 15.94
C SER A 241 -15.05 -15.04 15.40
N GLN A 242 -15.98 -15.17 14.45
CA GLN A 242 -16.25 -16.43 13.75
C GLN A 242 -15.00 -16.92 13.00
N LEU A 243 -14.29 -16.02 12.32
CA LEU A 243 -13.07 -16.32 11.57
C LEU A 243 -11.97 -16.88 12.51
N LYS A 244 -11.73 -16.24 13.66
CA LYS A 244 -10.78 -16.71 14.69
C LYS A 244 -11.16 -18.07 15.28
N THR A 245 -12.46 -18.32 15.45
CA THR A 245 -12.96 -19.57 16.03
C THR A 245 -12.87 -20.72 15.03
N ASN A 246 -13.25 -20.48 13.78
CA ASN A 246 -13.38 -21.52 12.75
C ASN A 246 -12.07 -21.80 12.00
N ALA A 247 -11.17 -20.81 11.93
CA ALA A 247 -9.90 -20.93 11.23
C ALA A 247 -8.76 -20.27 12.04
N PRO A 248 -8.44 -20.78 13.24
CA PRO A 248 -7.39 -20.21 14.09
C PRO A 248 -5.99 -20.30 13.48
N ASP A 249 -5.75 -21.25 12.57
CA ASP A 249 -4.45 -21.42 11.89
C ASP A 249 -4.32 -20.56 10.63
N TYR A 250 -5.37 -19.85 10.23
CA TYR A 250 -5.33 -18.95 9.08
C TYR A 250 -4.83 -17.57 9.54
N PRO A 251 -3.72 -17.04 8.97
CA PRO A 251 -3.10 -15.81 9.47
C PRO A 251 -4.05 -14.61 9.49
N PHE A 252 -4.85 -14.46 8.43
CA PHE A 252 -5.76 -13.32 8.27
C PHE A 252 -6.97 -13.35 9.23
N SER A 253 -7.15 -14.44 9.98
CA SER A 253 -8.02 -14.50 11.15
C SER A 253 -7.59 -13.55 12.25
N TRP A 254 -6.29 -13.33 12.38
CA TRP A 254 -5.70 -12.55 13.46
C TRP A 254 -5.51 -11.10 13.08
N TRP A 255 -5.02 -10.85 11.86
CA TRP A 255 -4.77 -9.49 11.37
C TRP A 255 -4.91 -9.40 9.85
N ASP A 256 -5.43 -8.26 9.38
CA ASP A 256 -5.63 -7.98 7.96
C ASP A 256 -5.42 -6.47 7.71
N PRO A 257 -4.46 -6.07 6.86
CA PRO A 257 -4.15 -4.64 6.63
C PRO A 257 -5.29 -3.88 5.94
N MET A 258 -6.14 -4.55 5.18
CA MET A 258 -7.24 -3.90 4.45
C MET A 258 -8.54 -3.86 5.26
N ARG A 259 -8.54 -4.38 6.49
CA ARG A 259 -9.70 -4.34 7.38
C ARG A 259 -9.60 -3.09 8.25
N PRO A 260 -10.50 -2.10 8.08
CA PRO A 260 -10.52 -0.92 8.93
C PRO A 260 -10.87 -1.34 10.36
N GLU A 261 -9.95 -1.12 11.30
CA GLU A 261 -10.24 -1.26 12.72
C GLU A 261 -10.93 0.01 13.21
N THR A 262 -12.25 -0.03 13.36
CA THR A 262 -13.00 1.05 13.99
C THR A 262 -12.78 0.99 15.50
N GLN A 263 -11.80 1.74 15.99
CA GLN A 263 -11.64 1.97 17.42
C GLN A 263 -12.02 3.41 17.76
N SER A 264 -13.16 3.55 18.43
CA SER A 264 -13.56 4.79 19.08
C SER A 264 -13.95 4.45 20.51
N THR A 265 -13.18 4.94 21.48
CA THR A 265 -13.68 5.11 22.84
C THR A 265 -14.10 6.54 23.03
N SER A 266 -15.38 6.73 23.33
CA SER A 266 -15.92 8.02 23.75
C SER A 266 -15.52 8.30 25.19
N GLY A 267 -14.33 8.87 25.41
CA GLY A 267 -13.94 9.39 26.73
C GLY A 267 -12.46 9.31 27.07
N PHE A 268 -12.06 10.13 28.05
CA PHE A 268 -10.72 10.17 28.65
C PHE A 268 -10.74 9.73 30.12
N SER A 269 -11.77 8.98 30.55
CA SER A 269 -11.78 8.46 31.92
C SER A 269 -10.73 7.36 32.06
N ARG A 270 -10.26 7.13 33.30
CA ARG A 270 -9.34 6.01 33.59
C ARG A 270 -9.84 4.67 33.03
N ARG A 271 -11.15 4.42 33.14
CA ARG A 271 -11.79 3.21 32.63
C ARG A 271 -11.73 3.12 31.10
N ASP A 272 -11.83 4.26 30.40
CA ASP A 272 -11.70 4.31 28.93
C ASP A 272 -10.25 4.10 28.50
N THR A 273 -9.30 4.68 29.24
CA THR A 273 -7.86 4.46 29.06
C THR A 273 -7.49 2.99 29.27
N GLU A 274 -8.03 2.31 30.29
CA GLU A 274 -7.83 0.87 30.53
C GLU A 274 -8.42 0.02 29.39
N LYS A 275 -9.61 0.37 28.89
CA LYS A 275 -10.21 -0.31 27.72
C LYS A 275 -9.37 -0.14 26.46
N MET A 276 -8.85 1.05 26.20
CA MET A 276 -7.97 1.28 25.05
C MET A 276 -6.66 0.53 25.17
N ALA A 277 -6.05 0.51 26.36
CA ALA A 277 -4.85 -0.29 26.61
C ALA A 277 -5.08 -1.77 26.30
N ALA A 278 -6.19 -2.35 26.78
CA ALA A 278 -6.55 -3.74 26.49
C ALA A 278 -6.85 -4.00 25.00
N ALA A 279 -7.45 -3.03 24.30
CA ALA A 279 -7.69 -3.13 22.87
C ALA A 279 -6.39 -3.11 22.05
N ILE A 280 -5.42 -2.28 22.46
CA ILE A 280 -4.07 -2.25 21.88
C ILE A 280 -3.35 -3.58 22.14
N ASP A 281 -3.43 -4.12 23.36
CA ASP A 281 -2.83 -5.41 23.70
C ASP A 281 -3.39 -6.53 22.80
N ALA A 282 -4.71 -6.56 22.59
CA ALA A 282 -5.34 -7.52 21.69
C ALA A 282 -4.91 -7.36 20.21
N GLN A 283 -4.66 -6.14 19.74
CA GLN A 283 -4.12 -5.90 18.39
C GLN A 283 -2.67 -6.39 18.27
N ILE A 284 -1.82 -6.10 19.26
CA ILE A 284 -0.42 -6.55 19.31
C ILE A 284 -0.38 -8.08 19.25
N ASP A 285 -1.21 -8.77 20.04
CA ASP A 285 -1.28 -10.22 20.03
C ASP A 285 -1.76 -10.77 18.68
N GLY A 286 -2.74 -10.11 18.05
CA GLY A 286 -3.20 -10.43 16.70
C GLY A 286 -2.09 -10.31 15.65
N LEU A 287 -1.31 -9.22 15.70
CA LEU A 287 -0.17 -8.99 14.80
C LEU A 287 0.93 -10.04 14.99
N ARG A 288 1.27 -10.38 16.24
CA ARG A 288 2.25 -11.43 16.55
C ARG A 288 1.79 -12.78 16.01
N LYS A 289 0.52 -13.13 16.25
CA LYS A 289 -0.04 -14.41 15.78
C LYS A 289 -0.10 -14.46 14.26
N PHE A 290 -0.44 -13.37 13.60
CA PHE A 290 -0.37 -13.25 12.16
C PHE A 290 1.05 -13.51 11.64
N ARG A 291 2.07 -12.85 12.20
CA ARG A 291 3.47 -13.01 11.77
C ARG A 291 3.97 -14.44 11.95
N GLU A 292 3.62 -15.08 13.07
CA GLU A 292 3.92 -16.49 13.35
C GLU A 292 3.32 -17.41 12.27
N LEU A 293 2.01 -17.29 12.01
CA LEU A 293 1.30 -18.16 11.07
C LEU A 293 1.66 -17.88 9.61
N TYR A 294 1.70 -16.59 9.23
CA TYR A 294 2.00 -16.17 7.86
C TYR A 294 3.44 -16.54 7.48
N GLY A 295 4.40 -16.28 8.37
CA GLY A 295 5.81 -16.58 8.18
C GLY A 295 6.16 -18.07 8.22
N ALA A 296 5.28 -18.93 8.75
CA ALA A 296 5.49 -20.38 8.78
C ALA A 296 5.36 -21.06 7.40
N LYS A 297 4.83 -20.35 6.39
CA LYS A 297 4.60 -20.87 5.03
C LYS A 297 5.06 -19.84 3.99
N PRO A 298 5.46 -20.25 2.77
CA PRO A 298 5.74 -19.30 1.69
C PRO A 298 4.48 -18.51 1.33
N ALA A 299 4.63 -17.27 0.85
CA ALA A 299 3.50 -16.40 0.51
C ALA A 299 2.56 -17.00 -0.56
N THR A 300 3.09 -17.84 -1.46
CA THR A 300 2.32 -18.62 -2.45
C THR A 300 1.35 -19.63 -1.81
N HIS A 301 1.52 -19.95 -0.53
CA HIS A 301 0.55 -20.73 0.23
C HIS A 301 -0.75 -19.95 0.49
N TRP A 302 -0.65 -18.63 0.65
CA TRP A 302 -1.77 -17.76 1.02
C TRP A 302 -2.36 -16.96 -0.15
N ALA A 303 -1.62 -16.86 -1.25
CA ALA A 303 -2.03 -16.14 -2.46
C ALA A 303 -1.61 -16.89 -3.72
N PHE A 304 -2.34 -16.75 -4.82
CA PHE A 304 -1.88 -17.17 -6.15
C PHE A 304 -0.82 -16.21 -6.70
N ARG A 305 -0.94 -14.91 -6.42
CA ARG A 305 0.02 -13.88 -6.85
C ARG A 305 0.53 -13.04 -5.66
N PRO A 306 1.45 -13.58 -4.85
CA PRO A 306 1.94 -12.90 -3.64
C PRO A 306 2.68 -11.59 -3.92
N ASN A 307 3.23 -11.40 -5.12
CA ASN A 307 3.97 -10.18 -5.50
C ASN A 307 3.13 -8.90 -5.40
N PHE A 308 1.79 -9.00 -5.44
CA PHE A 308 0.88 -7.85 -5.29
C PHE A 308 0.54 -7.52 -3.83
N LEU A 309 0.91 -8.38 -2.86
CA LEU A 309 0.61 -8.16 -1.45
C LEU A 309 1.72 -7.40 -0.69
N GLY A 310 2.91 -7.26 -1.28
CA GLY A 310 4.07 -6.68 -0.60
C GLY A 310 4.57 -7.54 0.56
N ASN A 311 5.47 -6.99 1.38
CA ASN A 311 5.99 -7.68 2.56
C ASN A 311 5.07 -7.47 3.77
N LEU A 312 4.04 -8.32 3.88
CA LEU A 312 3.07 -8.25 4.98
C LEU A 312 3.67 -8.56 6.37
N THR A 313 4.75 -9.34 6.43
CA THR A 313 5.41 -9.67 7.72
C THR A 313 6.10 -8.45 8.30
N ASP A 314 6.81 -7.69 7.45
CA ASP A 314 7.47 -6.45 7.86
C ASP A 314 6.44 -5.38 8.22
N LEU A 315 5.38 -5.24 7.43
CA LEU A 315 4.28 -4.31 7.72
C LEU A 315 3.66 -4.60 9.09
N ALA A 316 3.34 -5.87 9.37
CA ALA A 316 2.82 -6.28 10.67
C ALA A 316 3.81 -5.98 11.82
N GLY A 317 5.12 -6.18 11.60
CA GLY A 317 6.16 -5.88 12.60
C GLY A 317 6.31 -4.38 12.88
N GLN A 318 6.19 -3.54 11.85
CA GLN A 318 6.18 -2.08 12.00
C GLN A 318 4.95 -1.59 12.77
N MET A 319 3.77 -2.13 12.45
CA MET A 319 2.53 -1.83 13.19
C MET A 319 2.61 -2.30 14.64
N GLU A 320 3.16 -3.49 14.89
CA GLU A 320 3.37 -4.00 16.25
C GLU A 320 4.26 -3.05 17.07
N THR A 321 5.37 -2.60 16.49
CA THR A 321 6.31 -1.66 17.14
C THR A 321 5.64 -0.32 17.46
N SER A 322 4.85 0.21 16.51
CA SER A 322 4.08 1.45 16.70
C SER A 322 3.05 1.31 17.83
N LEU A 323 2.32 0.19 17.87
CA LEU A 323 1.33 -0.09 18.91
C LEU A 323 1.97 -0.31 20.28
N GLN A 324 3.15 -0.94 20.36
CA GLN A 324 3.91 -1.05 21.60
C GLN A 324 4.30 0.32 22.17
N GLY A 325 4.74 1.25 21.31
CA GLY A 325 5.02 2.63 21.72
C GLY A 325 3.76 3.37 22.20
N THR A 326 2.64 3.15 21.52
CA THR A 326 1.34 3.69 21.94
C THR A 326 0.93 3.10 23.29
N ARG A 327 1.06 1.78 23.47
CA ARG A 327 0.73 1.07 24.71
C ARG A 327 1.54 1.56 25.91
N ALA A 328 2.83 1.81 25.72
CA ALA A 328 3.70 2.39 26.75
C ALA A 328 3.23 3.79 27.16
N THR A 329 2.72 4.59 26.21
CA THR A 329 2.12 5.90 26.51
C THR A 329 0.87 5.76 27.39
N TYR A 330 -0.03 4.82 27.06
CA TYR A 330 -1.22 4.54 27.87
C TYR A 330 -0.85 4.06 29.29
N GLU A 331 0.23 3.29 29.44
CA GLU A 331 0.74 2.87 30.74
C GLU A 331 1.24 4.05 31.58
N GLN A 332 1.96 5.00 30.99
CA GLN A 332 2.39 6.23 31.66
C GLN A 332 1.21 7.11 32.08
N ILE A 333 0.12 7.13 31.30
CA ILE A 333 -1.12 7.82 31.67
C ILE A 333 -1.77 7.13 32.87
N LEU A 334 -1.92 5.80 32.83
CA LEU A 334 -2.57 5.02 33.90
C LEU A 334 -1.79 5.02 35.22
N SER A 335 -0.45 5.05 35.16
CA SER A 335 0.42 5.17 36.34
C SER A 335 0.43 6.58 36.95
N GLY A 336 -0.13 7.57 36.26
CA GLY A 336 -0.10 8.97 36.68
C GLY A 336 1.25 9.66 36.46
N GLU A 337 2.21 8.99 35.80
CA GLU A 337 3.54 9.53 35.54
C GLU A 337 3.47 10.78 34.65
N VAL A 338 2.60 10.77 33.63
CA VAL A 338 2.36 11.94 32.76
C VAL A 338 1.87 13.14 33.58
N ALA A 339 0.92 12.91 34.48
CA ALA A 339 0.39 13.97 35.34
C ALA A 339 1.45 14.50 36.32
N ARG A 340 2.33 13.63 36.82
CA ARG A 340 3.47 14.04 37.67
C ARG A 340 4.47 14.90 36.90
N LYS A 341 4.92 14.45 35.73
CA LYS A 341 5.85 15.19 34.85
C LYS A 341 5.30 16.56 34.46
N ALA A 342 4.02 16.63 34.10
CA ALA A 342 3.36 17.90 33.77
C ALA A 342 3.34 18.88 34.96
N ARG A 343 3.11 18.39 36.19
CA ARG A 343 3.16 19.24 37.40
C ARG A 343 4.58 19.72 37.71
N GLU A 344 5.57 18.86 37.57
CA GLU A 344 6.98 19.20 37.78
C GLU A 344 7.46 20.25 36.75
N GLU A 345 7.08 20.10 35.49
CA GLU A 345 7.41 21.04 34.42
C GLU A 345 6.71 22.39 34.60
N ALA A 346 5.43 22.40 34.96
CA ALA A 346 4.70 23.63 35.29
C ALA A 346 5.32 24.36 36.48
N LYS A 347 5.77 23.61 37.51
CA LYS A 347 6.48 24.18 38.66
C LYS A 347 7.81 24.80 38.23
N ARG A 348 8.60 24.10 37.40
CA ARG A 348 9.87 24.62 36.86
C ARG A 348 9.65 25.92 36.07
N GLN A 349 8.70 25.94 35.14
CA GLN A 349 8.37 27.12 34.35
C GLN A 349 7.94 28.31 35.22
N PHE A 350 7.17 28.05 36.28
CA PHE A 350 6.79 29.09 37.23
C PHE A 350 7.99 29.64 38.03
N GLU A 351 8.90 28.77 38.46
CA GLU A 351 10.12 29.17 39.18
C GLU A 351 11.08 29.96 38.27
N GLU A 352 11.25 29.56 37.01
CA GLU A 352 12.03 30.29 36.01
C GLU A 352 11.43 31.67 35.71
N ALA A 353 10.11 31.75 35.52
CA ALA A 353 9.41 33.02 35.30
C ALA A 353 9.48 33.96 36.51
N ARG A 354 9.59 33.41 37.73
CA ARG A 354 9.78 34.18 38.96
C ARG A 354 11.22 34.66 39.14
N ALA A 355 12.21 33.87 38.74
CA ALA A 355 13.62 34.22 38.84
C ALA A 355 14.10 35.21 37.76
N GLY A 356 13.38 35.29 36.63
CA GLY A 356 13.62 36.26 35.55
C GLY A 356 12.95 37.63 35.75
N ARG A 357 12.27 37.86 36.88
CA ARG A 357 11.77 39.17 37.34
C ARG A 357 12.59 39.64 38.51
#